data_AF-A0A5E3X0X9-F1
#
_entry.id   AF-A0A5E3X0X9-F1
#
_cell.length_a   1.000
_cell.length_b   1.000
_cell.length_c   1.000
_cell.angle_alpha   90.00
_cell.angle_beta   90.00
_cell.angle_gamma   90.00
#
_symmetry.space_group_name_H-M   'P 1'
#
loop_
_entity.id
_entity.type
_entity.pdbx_description
1 polymer ?
#
loop_
_entity_poly.entity_id
_entity_poly.type
_entity_poly.pdbx_seq_one_letter_code
_entity_poly.pdbx_strand_id
1 'polypeptide(L)'
;MNDMPSAGAQDSAHLNQIADEVAIAFSGLWFHEFVIHLQYDWRLFMQPGAGRPFTSHLGKWTYLACRICPLVFSICLCIFSFPGRPHCQALMKLAIVSGTLGLTCSSALLSIRVAAVWLWDKRVACILAGIDLTVLAFFVYYMVKVDSSYDPMIQSCILNGVLDDLLPSVALLAGDCVVLALLLTGLQRKWRDVRHLRLWNVLWSQGLFYLVIAALVEVPVVVLLFVDLDPGVNAIIIDYEVFLLALCSTRMFRFLNGTLGGREGESEVFTNGAPRGRLAMLQGDSVRLVTIRTDNMRQE
;
A
#
# COMPACT_ATOMS: atom_id res chain seq x y z
N MET A 1 -21.12 20.96 -47.37
CA MET A 1 -20.32 21.77 -46.43
C MET A 1 -19.81 20.76 -45.43
N ASN A 2 -18.64 20.19 -45.71
CA ASN A 2 -18.09 19.08 -44.94
C ASN A 2 -17.26 19.72 -43.83
N ASP A 3 -17.72 19.59 -42.59
CA ASP A 3 -16.95 20.01 -41.43
C ASP A 3 -15.66 19.19 -41.39
N MET A 4 -14.53 19.87 -41.65
CA MET A 4 -13.22 19.29 -41.42
C MET A 4 -13.13 18.99 -39.93
N PRO A 5 -12.88 17.73 -39.52
CA PRO A 5 -12.66 17.40 -38.12
C PRO A 5 -11.49 18.26 -37.61
N SER A 6 -11.73 18.97 -36.52
CA SER A 6 -10.72 19.80 -35.88
C SER A 6 -9.51 18.94 -35.51
N ALA A 7 -8.30 19.43 -35.76
CA ALA A 7 -7.06 18.70 -35.51
C ALA A 7 -6.97 18.08 -34.10
N GLY A 8 -7.60 18.70 -33.09
CA GLY A 8 -7.63 18.18 -31.72
C GLY A 8 -8.40 16.87 -31.50
N ALA A 9 -9.37 16.51 -32.37
CA ALA A 9 -10.11 15.26 -32.22
C ALA A 9 -9.29 14.02 -32.62
N GLN A 10 -8.30 14.20 -33.50
CA GLN A 10 -7.43 13.11 -33.94
C GLN A 10 -6.33 12.80 -32.90
N ASP A 11 -5.82 13.85 -32.24
CA ASP A 11 -4.79 13.70 -31.21
C ASP A 11 -5.32 12.98 -29.95
N SER A 12 -6.57 13.25 -29.54
CA SER A 12 -7.18 12.59 -28.38
C SER A 12 -7.45 11.10 -28.62
N ALA A 13 -7.88 10.72 -29.83
CA ALA A 13 -8.09 9.31 -30.17
C ALA A 13 -6.78 8.50 -30.10
N HIS A 14 -5.68 9.09 -30.58
CA HIS A 14 -4.36 8.45 -30.53
C HIS A 14 -3.84 8.30 -29.08
N LEU A 15 -4.07 9.31 -28.23
CA LEU A 15 -3.71 9.25 -26.81
C LEU A 15 -4.48 8.16 -26.06
N ASN A 16 -5.78 8.02 -26.32
CA ASN A 16 -6.62 6.97 -25.73
C ASN A 16 -6.16 5.56 -26.16
N GLN A 17 -5.71 5.39 -27.40
CA GLN A 17 -5.16 4.11 -27.83
C GLN A 17 -3.87 3.75 -27.07
N ILE A 18 -2.97 4.71 -26.87
CA ILE A 18 -1.75 4.50 -26.09
C ILE A 18 -2.10 4.16 -24.63
N ALA A 19 -3.10 4.83 -24.07
CA ALA A 19 -3.63 4.56 -22.73
C ALA A 19 -4.00 3.09 -22.55
N ASP A 20 -4.81 2.57 -23.48
CA ASP A 20 -5.30 1.20 -23.45
C ASP A 20 -4.15 0.18 -23.57
N GLU A 21 -3.22 0.41 -24.49
CA GLU A 21 -2.05 -0.47 -24.66
C GLU A 21 -1.19 -0.53 -23.39
N VAL A 22 -0.97 0.62 -22.76
CA VAL A 22 -0.22 0.73 -21.50
C VAL A 22 -0.97 0.06 -20.35
N ALA A 23 -2.27 0.30 -20.21
CA ALA A 23 -3.11 -0.30 -19.18
C ALA A 23 -3.15 -1.83 -19.28
N ILE A 24 -3.22 -2.37 -20.50
CA ILE A 24 -3.16 -3.82 -20.77
C ILE A 24 -1.78 -4.38 -20.40
N ALA A 25 -0.70 -3.68 -20.73
CA ALA A 25 0.65 -4.10 -20.36
C ALA A 25 0.84 -4.17 -18.84
N PHE A 26 0.40 -3.15 -18.10
CA PHE A 26 0.44 -3.14 -16.62
C PHE A 26 -0.48 -4.20 -16.01
N SER A 27 -1.66 -4.41 -16.58
CA SER A 27 -2.56 -5.49 -16.19
C SER A 27 -1.91 -6.87 -16.34
N GLY A 28 -1.22 -7.11 -17.46
CA GLY A 28 -0.46 -8.34 -17.70
C GLY A 28 0.70 -8.51 -16.71
N LEU A 29 1.45 -7.44 -16.44
CA LEU A 29 2.53 -7.46 -15.45
C LEU A 29 2.00 -7.76 -14.04
N TRP A 30 0.90 -7.15 -13.65
CA TRP A 30 0.23 -7.39 -12.37
C TRP A 30 -0.26 -8.83 -12.26
N PHE A 31 -0.91 -9.33 -13.31
CA PHE A 31 -1.38 -10.72 -13.36
C PHE A 31 -0.22 -11.71 -13.24
N HIS A 32 0.90 -11.46 -13.92
CA HIS A 32 2.11 -12.27 -13.81
C HIS A 32 2.66 -12.29 -12.37
N GLU A 33 2.79 -11.11 -11.73
CA GLU A 33 3.21 -11.01 -10.32
C GLU A 33 2.21 -11.72 -9.39
N PHE A 34 0.90 -11.64 -9.70
CA PHE A 34 -0.17 -12.31 -8.97
C PHE A 34 0.00 -13.83 -9.01
N VAL A 35 0.17 -14.41 -10.19
CA VAL A 35 0.30 -15.86 -10.40
C VAL A 35 1.55 -16.41 -9.72
N ILE A 36 2.71 -15.76 -9.87
CA ILE A 36 3.98 -16.25 -9.29
C ILE A 36 3.89 -16.43 -7.78
N HIS A 37 3.19 -15.55 -7.07
CA HIS A 37 3.11 -15.63 -5.60
C HIS A 37 1.79 -16.19 -5.07
N LEU A 38 0.92 -16.69 -5.94
CA LEU A 38 -0.36 -17.29 -5.55
C LEU A 38 -0.17 -18.43 -4.53
N GLN A 39 0.87 -19.25 -4.69
CA GLN A 39 1.19 -20.33 -3.74
C GLN A 39 1.55 -19.80 -2.34
N TYR A 40 2.21 -18.64 -2.26
CA TYR A 40 2.51 -17.99 -0.99
C TYR A 40 1.23 -17.47 -0.35
N ASP A 41 0.38 -16.79 -1.11
CA ASP A 41 -0.87 -16.22 -0.59
C ASP A 41 -1.86 -17.31 -0.18
N TRP A 42 -1.91 -18.41 -0.92
CA TRP A 42 -2.73 -19.56 -0.57
C TRP A 42 -2.30 -20.18 0.76
N ARG A 43 -0.99 -20.34 0.97
CA ARG A 43 -0.44 -20.79 2.25
C ARG A 43 -0.77 -19.81 3.39
N LEU A 44 -0.63 -18.52 3.13
CA LEU A 44 -0.97 -17.48 4.09
C LEU A 44 -2.47 -17.52 4.42
N PHE A 45 -3.34 -17.66 3.42
CA PHE A 45 -4.80 -17.75 3.56
C PHE A 45 -5.20 -18.96 4.40
N MET A 46 -4.68 -20.15 4.06
CA MET A 46 -5.00 -21.42 4.70
C MET A 46 -4.46 -21.56 6.13
N GLN A 47 -3.49 -20.75 6.55
CA GLN A 47 -2.93 -20.86 7.90
C GLN A 47 -4.01 -20.54 8.96
N PRO A 48 -4.43 -21.52 9.80
CA PRO A 48 -5.45 -21.31 10.82
C PRO A 48 -4.88 -20.41 11.92
N GLY A 49 -5.55 -19.29 12.20
CA GLY A 49 -5.07 -18.29 13.15
C GLY A 49 -5.44 -18.58 14.61
N ALA A 50 -5.47 -19.85 15.03
CA ALA A 50 -5.87 -20.21 16.38
C ALA A 50 -4.89 -19.61 17.41
N GLY A 51 -5.33 -18.57 18.13
CA GLY A 51 -4.58 -17.94 19.22
C GLY A 51 -3.77 -16.68 18.89
N ARG A 52 -3.80 -16.19 17.64
CA ARG A 52 -3.06 -14.96 17.28
C ARG A 52 -3.84 -13.68 17.64
N PRO A 53 -3.17 -12.58 18.01
CA PRO A 53 -3.83 -11.32 18.32
C PRO A 53 -4.48 -10.71 17.07
N PHE A 54 -5.55 -9.94 17.28
CA PHE A 54 -6.35 -9.30 16.24
C PHE A 54 -5.53 -8.46 15.23
N THR A 55 -4.45 -7.82 15.69
CA THR A 55 -3.54 -7.02 14.85
C THR A 55 -2.86 -7.83 13.75
N SER A 56 -2.53 -9.09 14.03
CA SER A 56 -1.94 -10.01 13.05
C SER A 56 -2.93 -10.37 11.94
N HIS A 57 -4.20 -10.55 12.31
CA HIS A 57 -5.27 -10.84 11.38
C HIS A 57 -5.55 -9.64 10.49
N LEU A 58 -5.56 -8.44 11.07
CA LEU A 58 -5.74 -7.20 10.31
C LEU A 58 -4.67 -7.07 9.22
N GLY A 59 -3.38 -7.20 9.56
CA GLY A 59 -2.31 -7.13 8.56
C GLY A 59 -2.42 -8.20 7.46
N LYS A 60 -2.82 -9.43 7.80
CA LYS A 60 -3.07 -10.51 6.83
C LYS A 60 -4.22 -10.16 5.88
N TRP A 61 -5.35 -9.68 6.40
CA TRP A 61 -6.52 -9.34 5.59
C TRP A 61 -6.27 -8.10 4.73
N THR A 62 -5.64 -7.06 5.28
CA THR A 62 -5.26 -5.86 4.51
C THR A 62 -4.30 -6.22 3.38
N TYR A 63 -3.32 -7.11 3.63
CA TYR A 63 -2.44 -7.62 2.57
C TYR A 63 -3.20 -8.34 1.46
N LEU A 64 -4.12 -9.26 1.81
CA LEU A 64 -4.91 -9.99 0.83
C LEU A 64 -5.83 -9.04 0.04
N ALA A 65 -6.48 -8.09 0.71
CA ALA A 65 -7.31 -7.07 0.07
C ALA A 65 -6.49 -6.21 -0.89
N CYS A 66 -5.33 -5.70 -0.46
CA CYS A 66 -4.40 -4.93 -1.30
C CYS A 66 -3.98 -5.69 -2.56
N ARG A 67 -3.98 -7.03 -2.53
CA ARG A 67 -3.64 -7.86 -3.69
C ARG A 67 -4.82 -8.18 -4.60
N ILE A 68 -5.98 -8.48 -4.01
CA ILE A 68 -7.19 -8.85 -4.76
C ILE A 68 -7.80 -7.62 -5.43
N CYS A 69 -7.78 -6.46 -4.78
CA CYS A 69 -8.41 -5.24 -5.29
C CYS A 69 -7.82 -4.77 -6.64
N PRO A 70 -6.49 -4.61 -6.81
CA PRO A 70 -5.91 -4.27 -8.11
C PRO A 70 -6.04 -5.38 -9.16
N LEU A 71 -6.23 -6.65 -8.75
CA LEU A 71 -6.55 -7.73 -9.68
C LEU A 71 -7.95 -7.56 -10.25
N VAL A 72 -8.95 -7.28 -9.40
CA VAL A 72 -10.32 -6.97 -9.84
C VAL A 72 -10.32 -5.74 -10.74
N PHE A 73 -9.57 -4.70 -10.36
CA PHE A 73 -9.37 -3.50 -11.16
C PHE A 73 -8.84 -3.81 -12.56
N SER A 74 -7.73 -4.57 -12.64
CA SER A 74 -7.13 -5.02 -13.89
C SER A 74 -8.11 -5.82 -14.77
N ILE A 75 -8.90 -6.72 -14.18
CA ILE A 75 -9.94 -7.46 -14.91
C ILE A 75 -10.99 -6.50 -15.48
N CYS A 76 -11.39 -5.48 -14.73
CA CYS A 76 -12.33 -4.47 -15.22
C CYS A 76 -11.75 -3.68 -16.39
N LEU A 77 -10.49 -3.24 -16.31
CA LEU A 77 -9.78 -2.57 -17.41
C LEU A 77 -9.73 -3.44 -18.68
N CYS A 78 -9.39 -4.73 -18.54
CA CYS A 78 -9.41 -5.65 -19.68
C CYS A 78 -10.80 -5.82 -20.29
N ILE A 79 -11.88 -5.76 -19.50
CA ILE A 79 -13.25 -5.83 -20.01
C ILE A 79 -13.62 -4.54 -20.75
N PHE A 80 -13.12 -3.38 -20.31
CA PHE A 80 -13.34 -2.09 -20.98
C PHE A 80 -12.75 -2.03 -22.38
N SER A 81 -11.65 -2.74 -22.64
CA SER A 81 -11.04 -2.81 -23.98
C SER A 81 -11.93 -3.50 -25.03
N PHE A 82 -13.05 -4.14 -24.64
CA PHE A 82 -13.99 -4.75 -25.58
C PHE A 82 -15.18 -3.83 -25.88
N PRO A 83 -15.38 -3.40 -27.14
CA PRO A 83 -16.50 -2.53 -27.52
C PRO A 83 -17.87 -3.23 -27.38
N GLY A 84 -18.93 -2.45 -27.13
CA GLY A 84 -20.32 -2.91 -27.21
C GLY A 84 -20.96 -3.45 -25.93
N ARG A 85 -20.48 -3.06 -24.73
CA ARG A 85 -21.03 -3.52 -23.44
C ARG A 85 -22.12 -2.57 -22.90
N PRO A 86 -23.35 -3.05 -22.63
CA PRO A 86 -24.44 -2.18 -22.14
C PRO A 86 -24.34 -1.80 -20.65
N HIS A 87 -23.51 -2.48 -19.85
CA HIS A 87 -23.41 -2.26 -18.40
C HIS A 87 -22.17 -1.45 -17.98
N CYS A 88 -21.92 -0.36 -18.70
CA CYS A 88 -20.73 0.46 -18.53
C CYS A 88 -20.62 1.09 -17.13
N GLN A 89 -21.74 1.57 -16.59
CA GLN A 89 -21.78 2.23 -15.28
C GLN A 89 -21.38 1.32 -14.14
N ALA A 90 -21.89 0.08 -14.11
CA ALA A 90 -21.59 -0.88 -13.06
C ALA A 90 -20.12 -1.31 -13.08
N LEU A 91 -19.58 -1.55 -14.29
CA LEU A 91 -18.18 -1.92 -14.45
C LEU A 91 -17.23 -0.78 -14.06
N MET A 92 -17.59 0.46 -14.40
CA MET A 92 -16.79 1.64 -14.07
C MET A 92 -16.76 1.87 -12.57
N LYS A 93 -17.94 1.83 -11.92
CA LYS A 93 -18.01 1.91 -10.46
C LYS A 93 -17.23 0.78 -9.79
N LEU A 94 -17.30 -0.45 -10.31
CA LEU A 94 -16.53 -1.57 -9.77
C LEU A 94 -15.02 -1.34 -9.92
N ALA A 95 -14.56 -0.86 -11.08
CA ALA A 95 -13.17 -0.53 -11.33
C ALA A 95 -12.69 0.52 -10.32
N ILE A 96 -13.38 1.66 -10.23
CA ILE A 96 -12.98 2.75 -9.33
C ILE A 96 -13.00 2.30 -7.86
N VAL A 97 -14.04 1.57 -7.41
CA VAL A 97 -14.10 1.01 -6.05
C VAL A 97 -12.92 0.09 -5.78
N SER A 98 -12.60 -0.80 -6.72
CA SER A 98 -11.49 -1.75 -6.54
C SER A 98 -10.12 -1.08 -6.56
N GLY A 99 -9.90 -0.08 -7.42
CA GLY A 99 -8.65 0.69 -7.46
C GLY A 99 -8.42 1.48 -6.17
N THR A 100 -9.44 2.23 -5.73
CA THR A 100 -9.41 3.04 -4.50
C THR A 100 -9.27 2.20 -3.22
N LEU A 101 -9.94 1.04 -3.14
CA LEU A 101 -9.70 0.08 -2.05
C LEU A 101 -8.25 -0.44 -2.07
N GLY A 102 -7.70 -0.72 -3.26
CA GLY A 102 -6.32 -1.17 -3.43
C GLY A 102 -5.32 -0.15 -2.87
N LEU A 103 -5.49 1.12 -3.24
CA LEU A 103 -4.72 2.26 -2.72
C LEU A 103 -4.84 2.39 -1.21
N THR A 104 -6.07 2.39 -0.69
CA THR A 104 -6.34 2.51 0.76
C THR A 104 -5.70 1.36 1.53
N CYS A 105 -5.78 0.12 1.02
CA CYS A 105 -5.14 -1.03 1.66
C CYS A 105 -3.60 -0.92 1.59
N SER A 106 -3.06 -0.34 0.52
CA SER A 106 -1.63 -0.08 0.39
C SER A 106 -1.13 0.92 1.44
N SER A 107 -1.83 2.05 1.60
CA SER A 107 -1.52 3.05 2.64
C SER A 107 -1.69 2.46 4.05
N ALA A 108 -2.75 1.69 4.29
CA ALA A 108 -2.95 0.98 5.57
C ALA A 108 -1.81 -0.01 5.90
N LEU A 109 -1.23 -0.70 4.90
CA LEU A 109 -0.04 -1.56 5.12
C LEU A 109 1.19 -0.75 5.56
N LEU A 110 1.31 0.51 5.13
CA LEU A 110 2.37 1.41 5.61
C LEU A 110 2.07 1.89 7.02
N SER A 111 0.83 2.32 7.27
CA SER A 111 0.35 2.70 8.60
C SER A 111 0.64 1.60 9.63
N ILE A 112 0.38 0.32 9.31
CA ILE A 112 0.69 -0.82 10.19
C ILE A 112 2.19 -0.90 10.52
N ARG A 113 3.08 -0.63 9.55
CA ARG A 113 4.53 -0.63 9.79
C ARG A 113 4.95 0.51 10.69
N VAL A 114 4.40 1.71 10.47
CA VAL A 114 4.66 2.86 11.35
C VAL A 114 4.18 2.53 12.77
N ALA A 115 2.98 1.97 12.92
CA ALA A 115 2.46 1.54 14.22
C ALA A 115 3.40 0.53 14.91
N ALA A 116 3.97 -0.42 14.17
CA ALA A 116 4.94 -1.36 14.70
C ALA A 116 6.26 -0.70 15.13
N VAL A 117 6.76 0.29 14.37
CA VAL A 117 7.94 1.10 14.76
C VAL A 117 7.69 1.82 16.08
N TRP A 118 6.47 2.30 16.32
CA TRP A 118 6.04 2.93 17.57
C TRP A 118 5.61 1.93 18.67
N LEU A 119 5.88 0.64 18.49
CA LEU A 119 5.52 -0.43 19.44
C LEU A 119 4.03 -0.41 19.82
N TRP A 120 3.16 -0.08 18.85
CA TRP A 120 1.72 0.05 19.07
C TRP A 120 1.35 1.04 20.18
N ASP A 121 2.08 2.16 20.29
CA ASP A 121 1.62 3.28 21.11
C ASP A 121 0.20 3.66 20.66
N LYS A 122 -0.74 3.55 21.60
CA LYS A 122 -2.18 3.79 21.36
C LYS A 122 -2.42 5.15 20.72
N ARG A 123 -1.60 6.16 21.04
CA ARG A 123 -1.75 7.52 20.49
C ARG A 123 -1.44 7.54 19.00
N VAL A 124 -0.30 6.99 18.61
CA VAL A 124 0.13 6.96 17.20
C VAL A 124 -0.78 6.04 16.39
N ALA A 125 -1.12 4.86 16.93
CA ALA A 125 -2.06 3.95 16.27
C ALA A 125 -3.44 4.59 16.05
N CYS A 126 -3.94 5.38 17.01
CA CYS A 126 -5.20 6.12 16.87
C CYS A 126 -5.10 7.20 15.77
N ILE A 127 -3.99 7.93 15.70
CA ILE A 127 -3.77 8.94 14.64
C ILE A 127 -3.74 8.27 13.26
N LEU A 128 -2.99 7.18 13.10
CA LEU A 128 -2.90 6.44 11.84
C LEU A 128 -4.27 5.87 11.41
N ALA A 129 -5.00 5.24 12.33
CA ALA A 129 -6.35 4.76 12.05
C ALA A 129 -7.32 5.89 11.69
N GLY A 130 -7.16 7.06 12.31
CA GLY A 130 -7.92 8.26 11.97
C GLY A 130 -7.65 8.73 10.55
N ILE A 131 -6.38 8.80 10.13
CA ILE A 131 -5.98 9.17 8.77
C ILE A 131 -6.55 8.18 7.75
N ASP A 132 -6.34 6.87 7.96
CA ASP A 132 -6.85 5.83 7.07
C ASP A 132 -8.39 5.90 6.94
N LEU A 133 -9.10 6.17 8.05
CA LEU A 133 -10.56 6.31 8.06
C LEU A 133 -11.03 7.59 7.35
N THR A 134 -10.31 8.70 7.50
CA THR A 134 -10.59 9.95 6.80
C THR A 134 -10.42 9.78 5.29
N VAL A 135 -9.32 9.16 4.85
CA VAL A 135 -9.08 8.85 3.43
C VAL A 135 -10.18 7.93 2.88
N LEU A 136 -10.53 6.87 3.62
CA LEU A 136 -11.63 5.98 3.23
C LEU A 136 -12.97 6.72 3.13
N ALA A 137 -13.26 7.65 4.04
CA ALA A 137 -14.48 8.44 4.01
C ALA A 137 -14.54 9.35 2.77
N PHE A 138 -13.43 9.98 2.39
CA PHE A 138 -13.35 10.76 1.14
C PHE A 138 -13.56 9.88 -0.09
N PHE A 139 -12.99 8.67 -0.12
CA PHE A 139 -13.24 7.74 -1.22
C PHE A 139 -14.70 7.29 -1.30
N VAL A 140 -15.34 6.97 -0.17
CA VAL A 140 -16.77 6.60 -0.16
C VAL A 140 -17.64 7.76 -0.64
N TYR A 141 -17.36 8.99 -0.19
CA TYR A 141 -18.03 10.19 -0.67
C TYR A 141 -17.87 10.35 -2.19
N TYR A 142 -16.65 10.20 -2.69
CA TYR A 142 -16.33 10.26 -4.11
C TYR A 142 -17.08 9.17 -4.91
N MET A 143 -17.13 7.93 -4.42
CA MET A 143 -17.85 6.82 -5.07
C MET A 143 -19.36 7.08 -5.22
N VAL A 144 -19.96 7.74 -4.24
CA VAL A 144 -21.39 8.08 -4.27
C VAL A 144 -21.66 9.21 -5.26
N LYS A 145 -20.73 10.16 -5.40
CA LYS A 145 -20.87 11.32 -6.27
C LYS A 145 -20.56 11.02 -7.74
N VAL A 146 -19.69 10.04 -7.99
CA VAL A 146 -19.27 9.72 -9.35
C VAL A 146 -20.42 9.08 -10.15
N ASP A 147 -20.71 9.67 -11.29
CA ASP A 147 -21.68 9.15 -12.24
C ASP A 147 -21.03 8.97 -13.61
N SER A 148 -21.42 7.91 -14.30
CA SER A 148 -20.97 7.64 -15.66
C SER A 148 -22.16 7.51 -16.59
N SER A 149 -22.02 8.09 -17.77
CA SER A 149 -22.99 8.00 -18.85
C SER A 149 -22.30 7.37 -20.05
N TYR A 150 -22.99 6.42 -20.69
CA TYR A 150 -22.52 5.83 -21.94
C TYR A 150 -22.82 6.80 -23.09
N ASP A 151 -21.79 7.15 -23.86
CA ASP A 151 -21.95 7.99 -25.05
C ASP A 151 -21.98 7.08 -26.30
N PRO A 152 -23.11 7.04 -27.04
CA PRO A 152 -23.24 6.20 -28.23
C PRO A 152 -22.38 6.66 -29.42
N MET A 153 -21.92 7.91 -29.45
CA MET A 153 -21.13 8.45 -30.56
C MET A 153 -19.69 7.92 -30.53
N ILE A 154 -19.08 7.93 -29.35
CA ILE A 154 -17.72 7.44 -29.11
C ILE A 154 -17.69 5.97 -28.68
N GLN A 155 -18.86 5.37 -28.42
CA GLN A 155 -19.01 3.98 -27.97
C GLN A 155 -18.23 3.66 -26.69
N SER A 156 -18.07 4.65 -25.79
CA SER A 156 -17.30 4.53 -24.56
C SER A 156 -18.04 5.09 -23.34
N CYS A 157 -17.59 4.71 -22.14
CA CYS A 157 -18.04 5.36 -20.90
C CYS A 157 -17.36 6.71 -20.76
N ILE A 158 -18.15 7.76 -20.56
CA ILE A 158 -17.64 9.02 -20.05
C ILE A 158 -17.91 9.07 -18.56
N LEU A 159 -16.86 9.37 -17.79
CA LEU A 159 -16.97 9.66 -16.37
C LEU A 159 -17.32 11.14 -16.20
N ASN A 160 -18.49 11.42 -15.62
CA ASN A 160 -18.89 12.78 -15.30
C ASN A 160 -18.38 13.13 -13.89
N GLY A 161 -17.69 14.27 -13.76
CA GLY A 161 -17.24 14.76 -12.45
C GLY A 161 -15.78 14.46 -12.08
N VAL A 162 -14.90 14.25 -13.07
CA VAL A 162 -13.44 14.00 -12.85
C VAL A 162 -12.77 15.08 -11.99
N LEU A 163 -13.26 16.33 -11.99
CA LEU A 163 -12.72 17.38 -11.12
C LEU A 163 -12.83 17.09 -9.62
N ASP A 164 -13.73 16.18 -9.22
CA ASP A 164 -13.87 15.80 -7.80
C ASP A 164 -12.77 14.83 -7.33
N ASP A 165 -11.91 14.34 -8.21
CA ASP A 165 -10.81 13.39 -7.93
C ASP A 165 -9.63 14.05 -7.18
N LEU A 166 -9.54 15.38 -7.25
CA LEU A 166 -8.46 16.14 -6.60
C LEU A 166 -8.52 16.00 -5.07
N LEU A 167 -9.73 16.05 -4.49
CA LEU A 167 -9.91 16.03 -3.05
C LEU A 167 -9.43 14.70 -2.39
N PRO A 168 -9.85 13.50 -2.85
CA PRO A 168 -9.35 12.25 -2.30
C PRO A 168 -7.85 12.05 -2.57
N SER A 169 -7.34 12.49 -3.72
CA SER A 169 -5.91 12.37 -4.05
C SER A 169 -5.03 13.25 -3.16
N VAL A 170 -5.44 14.49 -2.90
CA VAL A 170 -4.76 15.38 -1.95
C VAL A 170 -4.85 14.84 -0.53
N ALA A 171 -5.99 14.28 -0.12
CA ALA A 171 -6.16 13.66 1.19
C ALA A 171 -5.24 12.44 1.37
N LEU A 172 -5.09 11.61 0.34
CA LEU A 172 -4.18 10.46 0.33
C LEU A 172 -2.72 10.93 0.46
N LEU A 173 -2.27 11.85 -0.41
CA LEU A 173 -0.91 12.40 -0.36
C LEU A 173 -0.59 13.05 0.99
N ALA A 174 -1.54 13.81 1.55
CA ALA A 174 -1.39 14.42 2.86
C ALA A 174 -1.28 13.35 3.97
N GLY A 175 -2.09 12.29 3.88
CA GLY A 175 -2.02 11.13 4.76
C GLY A 175 -0.65 10.46 4.71
N ASP A 176 -0.17 10.14 3.51
CA ASP A 176 1.13 9.51 3.27
C ASP A 176 2.30 10.40 3.74
N CYS A 177 2.21 11.72 3.57
CA CYS A 177 3.16 12.67 4.14
C CYS A 177 3.20 12.63 5.68
N VAL A 178 2.05 12.52 6.34
CA VAL A 178 1.98 12.40 7.81
C VAL A 178 2.53 11.05 8.26
N VAL A 179 2.18 9.95 7.58
CA VAL A 179 2.71 8.61 7.83
C VAL A 179 4.24 8.62 7.69
N LEU A 180 4.78 9.25 6.65
CA LEU A 180 6.21 9.43 6.43
C LEU A 180 6.86 10.26 7.56
N ALA A 181 6.25 11.38 7.95
CA ALA A 181 6.76 12.21 9.04
C ALA A 181 6.78 11.45 10.38
N LEU A 182 5.73 10.67 10.69
CA LEU A 182 5.65 9.82 11.88
C LEU A 182 6.68 8.70 11.85
N LEU A 183 6.91 8.10 10.68
CA LEU A 183 7.94 7.09 10.51
C LEU A 183 9.32 7.69 10.80
N LEU A 184 9.68 8.79 10.12
CA LEU A 184 10.95 9.48 10.29
C LEU A 184 11.18 9.93 11.74
N THR A 185 10.15 10.48 12.38
CA THR A 185 10.21 10.92 13.78
C THR A 185 10.40 9.74 14.73
N GLY A 186 9.66 8.64 14.53
CA GLY A 186 9.78 7.43 15.32
C GLY A 186 11.17 6.81 15.21
N LEU A 187 11.75 6.88 14.01
CA LEU A 187 13.11 6.42 13.75
C LEU A 187 14.15 7.33 14.40
N GLN A 188 14.06 8.65 14.23
CA GLN A 188 14.98 9.63 14.85
C GLN A 188 15.00 9.50 16.38
N ARG A 189 13.83 9.30 17.00
CA ARG A 189 13.72 9.14 18.45
C ARG A 189 14.41 7.89 18.95
N LYS A 190 14.21 6.75 18.28
CA LYS A 190 14.81 5.45 18.67
C LYS A 190 16.27 5.31 18.29
N TRP A 191 16.76 6.11 17.35
CA TRP A 191 18.14 6.07 16.89
C TRP A 191 19.16 6.32 18.01
N ARG A 192 18.78 7.11 19.04
CA ARG A 192 19.62 7.37 20.21
C ARG A 192 19.87 6.14 21.08
N ASP A 193 18.90 5.24 21.19
CA ASP A 193 18.95 4.17 22.18
C ASP A 193 19.52 2.85 21.62
N VAL A 194 19.50 2.64 20.30
CA VAL A 194 19.68 1.28 19.74
C VAL A 194 20.56 1.26 18.49
N ARG A 195 21.83 1.66 18.64
CA ARG A 195 22.81 1.67 17.54
C ARG A 195 23.24 0.26 17.05
N HIS A 196 22.87 -0.81 17.76
CA HIS A 196 23.43 -2.16 17.54
C HIS A 196 22.52 -3.18 16.82
N LEU A 197 21.25 -2.88 16.53
CA LEU A 197 20.37 -3.87 15.91
C LEU A 197 20.45 -3.83 14.38
N ARG A 198 21.10 -4.84 13.78
CA ARG A 198 21.17 -5.07 12.32
C ARG A 198 19.78 -5.11 11.64
N LEU A 199 18.75 -5.55 12.37
CA LEU A 199 17.35 -5.55 11.91
C LEU A 199 16.82 -4.14 11.60
N TRP A 200 17.27 -3.13 12.36
CA TRP A 200 16.85 -1.74 12.21
C TRP A 200 17.26 -1.15 10.87
N ASN A 201 18.47 -1.48 10.40
CA ASN A 201 19.01 -0.94 9.15
C ASN A 201 18.27 -1.51 7.92
N VAL A 202 17.81 -2.77 8.02
CA VAL A 202 16.99 -3.41 6.99
C VAL A 202 15.59 -2.77 6.96
N LEU A 203 14.95 -2.58 8.11
CA LEU A 203 13.66 -1.88 8.19
C LEU A 203 13.75 -0.45 7.66
N TRP A 204 14.83 0.26 8.01
CA TRP A 204 15.09 1.64 7.60
C TRP A 204 15.24 1.77 6.09
N SER A 205 16.18 1.03 5.50
CA SER A 205 16.46 1.12 4.06
C SER A 205 15.26 0.73 3.22
N GLN A 206 14.54 -0.31 3.62
CA GLN A 206 13.41 -0.80 2.85
C GLN A 206 12.17 0.08 2.99
N GLY A 207 11.84 0.55 4.19
CA GLY A 207 10.66 1.39 4.44
C GLY A 207 10.83 2.82 3.97
N LEU A 208 12.02 3.38 4.07
CA LEU A 208 12.30 4.71 3.54
C LEU A 208 12.29 4.69 2.01
N PHE A 209 12.96 3.73 1.38
CA PHE A 209 12.92 3.57 -0.08
C PHE A 209 11.49 3.35 -0.58
N TYR A 210 10.74 2.54 0.16
CA TYR A 210 9.28 2.56 0.30
C TYR A 210 8.61 3.88 -0.11
N LEU A 211 8.62 4.74 0.90
CA LEU A 211 7.85 5.96 0.93
C LEU A 211 8.38 7.00 -0.04
N VAL A 212 9.68 6.95 -0.35
CA VAL A 212 10.24 7.80 -1.40
C VAL A 212 9.64 7.43 -2.75
N ILE A 213 9.52 6.13 -3.07
CA ILE A 213 8.85 5.70 -4.31
C ILE A 213 7.39 6.13 -4.29
N ALA A 214 6.66 5.90 -3.19
CA ALA A 214 5.26 6.32 -3.09
C ALA A 214 5.09 7.83 -3.33
N ALA A 215 5.87 8.66 -2.65
CA ALA A 215 5.84 10.11 -2.83
C ALA A 215 6.24 10.56 -4.25
N LEU A 216 7.20 9.87 -4.89
CA LEU A 216 7.59 10.16 -6.27
C LEU A 216 6.50 9.83 -7.29
N VAL A 217 5.52 9.01 -6.92
CA VAL A 217 4.42 8.60 -7.79
C VAL A 217 3.19 9.47 -7.51
N GLU A 218 2.86 9.68 -6.24
CA GLU A 218 1.70 10.48 -5.82
C GLU A 218 1.86 11.97 -6.14
N VAL A 219 3.06 12.54 -5.96
CA VAL A 219 3.27 13.98 -6.21
C VAL A 219 2.99 14.35 -7.66
N PRO A 220 3.53 13.64 -8.68
CA PRO A 220 3.14 13.86 -10.07
C PRO A 220 1.64 13.73 -10.31
N VAL A 221 0.97 12.72 -9.74
CA VAL A 221 -0.48 12.53 -9.91
C VAL A 221 -1.24 13.76 -9.42
N VAL A 222 -0.96 14.23 -8.21
CA VAL A 222 -1.63 15.39 -7.62
C VAL A 222 -1.34 16.67 -8.41
N VAL A 223 -0.11 16.86 -8.88
CA VAL A 223 0.26 18.01 -9.72
C VAL A 223 -0.50 17.98 -11.04
N LEU A 224 -0.64 16.82 -11.67
CA LEU A 224 -1.32 16.66 -12.97
C LEU A 224 -2.83 16.85 -12.81
N LEU A 225 -3.43 16.34 -11.73
CA LEU A 225 -4.82 16.61 -11.36
C LEU A 225 -5.06 18.10 -11.05
N PHE A 226 -4.10 18.79 -10.44
CA PHE A 226 -4.23 20.23 -10.16
C PHE A 226 -4.17 21.09 -11.43
N VAL A 227 -3.38 20.66 -12.43
CA VAL A 227 -3.28 21.33 -13.73
C VAL A 227 -4.52 21.11 -14.60
N ASP A 228 -5.39 20.15 -14.24
CA ASP A 228 -6.59 19.77 -14.98
C ASP A 228 -6.27 19.41 -16.43
N LEU A 229 -5.32 18.47 -16.60
CA LEU A 229 -5.03 17.89 -17.90
C LEU A 229 -6.22 17.10 -18.44
N ASP A 230 -6.15 16.76 -19.74
CA ASP A 230 -7.15 15.93 -20.40
C ASP A 230 -7.50 14.68 -19.56
N PRO A 231 -8.79 14.36 -19.39
CA PRO A 231 -9.23 13.27 -18.52
C PRO A 231 -8.63 11.92 -18.88
N GLY A 232 -8.29 11.68 -20.15
CA GLY A 232 -7.63 10.45 -20.57
C GLY A 232 -6.24 10.29 -19.97
N VAL A 233 -5.45 11.37 -19.94
CA VAL A 233 -4.08 11.34 -19.37
C VAL A 233 -4.13 11.14 -17.86
N ASN A 234 -5.04 11.84 -17.17
CA ASN A 234 -5.22 11.71 -15.73
C ASN A 234 -5.59 10.27 -15.35
N ALA A 235 -6.48 9.62 -16.10
CA ALA A 235 -6.86 8.23 -15.89
C ALA A 235 -5.65 7.28 -15.96
N ILE A 236 -4.82 7.39 -17.00
CA ILE A 236 -3.61 6.53 -17.16
C ILE A 236 -2.68 6.64 -15.96
N ILE A 237 -2.47 7.86 -15.47
CA ILE A 237 -1.56 8.13 -14.37
C ILE A 237 -2.11 7.56 -13.05
N ILE A 238 -3.41 7.69 -12.81
CA ILE A 238 -4.08 7.10 -11.66
C ILE A 238 -4.00 5.55 -11.74
N ASP A 239 -4.24 4.97 -12.92
CA ASP A 239 -4.13 3.51 -13.11
C ASP A 239 -2.72 3.02 -12.78
N TYR A 240 -1.70 3.74 -13.24
CA TYR A 240 -0.30 3.46 -12.93
C TYR A 240 0.01 3.55 -11.43
N GLU A 241 -0.50 4.58 -10.77
CA GLU A 241 -0.36 4.77 -9.32
C GLU A 241 -0.94 3.58 -8.55
N VAL A 242 -2.15 3.13 -8.89
CA VAL A 242 -2.82 1.98 -8.27
C VAL A 242 -1.94 0.73 -8.35
N PHE A 243 -1.43 0.41 -9.54
CA PHE A 243 -0.60 -0.78 -9.73
C PHE A 243 0.75 -0.68 -9.02
N LEU A 244 1.41 0.48 -9.12
CA LEU A 244 2.76 0.64 -8.57
C LEU A 244 2.76 0.64 -7.05
N LEU A 245 1.85 1.36 -6.41
CA LEU A 245 1.74 1.38 -4.95
C LEU A 245 1.40 0.00 -4.39
N ALA A 246 0.46 -0.73 -5.01
CA ALA A 246 0.12 -2.08 -4.61
C ALA A 246 1.29 -3.08 -4.81
N LEU A 247 2.05 -2.95 -5.90
CA LEU A 247 3.19 -3.83 -6.18
C LEU A 247 4.29 -3.62 -5.15
N CYS A 248 4.61 -2.36 -4.89
CA CYS A 248 5.63 -1.97 -3.94
C CYS A 248 5.22 -2.43 -2.52
N SER A 249 3.95 -2.29 -2.12
CA SER A 249 3.52 -2.56 -0.74
C SER A 249 3.47 -4.06 -0.45
N THR A 250 2.97 -4.85 -1.42
CA THR A 250 2.92 -6.31 -1.34
C THR A 250 4.32 -6.92 -1.34
N ARG A 251 5.25 -6.45 -2.20
CA ARG A 251 6.65 -6.90 -2.18
C ARG A 251 7.34 -6.57 -0.86
N MET A 252 7.10 -5.37 -0.35
CA MET A 252 7.67 -4.94 0.92
C MET A 252 7.13 -5.78 2.10
N PHE A 253 5.86 -6.20 2.05
CA PHE A 253 5.25 -7.04 3.08
C PHE A 253 5.81 -8.46 3.05
N ARG A 254 5.96 -9.03 1.85
CA ARG A 254 6.55 -10.37 1.66
C ARG A 254 7.99 -10.44 2.14
N PHE A 255 8.81 -9.45 1.80
CA PHE A 255 10.20 -9.41 2.23
C PHE A 255 10.33 -9.33 3.75
N LEU A 256 9.46 -8.54 4.42
CA LEU A 256 9.44 -8.46 5.88
C LEU A 256 9.11 -9.82 6.52
N ASN A 257 8.07 -10.49 6.03
CA ASN A 257 7.67 -11.81 6.52
C ASN A 257 8.71 -12.88 6.23
N GLY A 258 9.36 -12.84 5.06
CA GLY A 258 10.43 -13.78 4.70
C GLY A 258 11.66 -13.65 5.60
N THR A 259 12.05 -12.41 5.91
CA THR A 259 13.20 -12.13 6.79
C THR A 259 12.97 -12.61 8.22
N LEU A 260 11.74 -12.53 8.71
CA LEU A 260 11.36 -12.99 10.06
C LEU A 260 11.13 -14.51 10.13
N GLY A 261 10.64 -15.12 9.05
CA GLY A 261 10.34 -16.56 8.99
C GLY A 261 11.56 -17.47 8.92
N GLY A 262 12.70 -17.00 8.38
CA GLY A 262 13.90 -17.81 8.16
C GLY A 262 14.73 -18.13 9.41
N ARG A 263 14.38 -17.60 10.58
CA ARG A 263 15.06 -17.92 11.85
C ARG A 263 14.25 -18.98 12.60
N GLU A 264 14.48 -20.24 12.23
CA GLU A 264 13.85 -21.45 12.78
C GLU A 264 13.75 -21.40 14.31
N GLY A 265 12.58 -21.03 14.84
CA GLY A 265 12.25 -21.20 16.26
C GLY A 265 11.53 -20.04 16.98
N GLU A 266 11.56 -18.80 16.49
CA GLU A 266 11.06 -17.62 17.25
C GLU A 266 10.26 -16.59 16.43
N SER A 267 9.60 -17.04 15.37
CA SER A 267 9.17 -16.19 14.25
C SER A 267 7.80 -15.50 14.40
N GLU A 268 7.50 -14.74 15.46
CA GLU A 268 6.25 -13.92 15.51
C GLU A 268 6.35 -12.56 16.24
N VAL A 269 7.54 -11.97 16.36
CA VAL A 269 7.73 -10.73 17.15
C VAL A 269 7.01 -9.49 16.57
N PHE A 270 6.76 -9.44 15.27
CA PHE A 270 6.23 -8.22 14.62
C PHE A 270 4.71 -8.06 14.76
N THR A 271 3.97 -9.18 14.80
CA THR A 271 2.50 -9.18 14.87
C THR A 271 1.96 -9.41 16.27
N ASN A 272 2.74 -10.05 17.16
CA ASN A 272 2.24 -10.41 18.49
C ASN A 272 2.23 -9.28 19.52
N GLY A 273 2.64 -8.07 19.12
CA GLY A 273 2.91 -7.00 20.06
C GLY A 273 4.08 -7.38 20.98
N ALA A 274 4.73 -6.38 21.60
CA ALA A 274 5.70 -6.70 22.63
C ALA A 274 4.99 -7.52 23.73
N PRO A 275 5.48 -8.72 24.09
CA PRO A 275 4.86 -9.50 25.15
C PRO A 275 4.89 -8.67 26.43
N ARG A 276 3.70 -8.23 26.87
CA ARG A 276 3.49 -7.30 27.98
C ARG A 276 3.96 -7.81 29.35
N GLY A 277 4.54 -9.01 29.42
CA GLY A 277 4.84 -9.74 30.65
C GLY A 277 6.30 -10.04 30.95
N ARG A 278 7.29 -9.69 30.12
CA ARG A 278 8.72 -10.04 30.38
C ARG A 278 9.63 -8.91 30.84
N LEU A 279 9.13 -7.69 31.06
CA LEU A 279 9.96 -6.63 31.64
C LEU A 279 10.11 -6.72 33.17
N ALA A 280 9.44 -7.68 33.83
CA ALA A 280 9.57 -7.89 35.28
C ALA A 280 10.72 -8.84 35.69
N MET A 281 11.42 -9.49 34.74
CA MET A 281 12.49 -10.45 35.07
C MET A 281 13.93 -9.93 34.84
N LEU A 282 14.11 -8.77 34.21
CA LEU A 282 15.44 -8.14 34.04
C LEU A 282 15.72 -7.04 35.07
N GLN A 283 15.00 -7.06 36.19
CA GLN A 283 15.25 -6.19 37.35
C GLN A 283 15.49 -7.05 38.61
N GLY A 284 16.28 -8.13 38.47
CA GLY A 284 16.52 -9.10 39.56
C GLY A 284 17.89 -9.76 39.59
N ASP A 285 18.60 -9.88 38.46
CA ASP A 285 19.94 -10.50 38.46
C ASP A 285 21.01 -9.43 38.63
N SER A 286 21.20 -9.07 39.91
CA SER A 286 22.48 -8.62 40.40
C SER A 286 23.56 -9.57 39.90
N VAL A 287 24.44 -9.05 39.04
CA VAL A 287 25.66 -9.69 38.60
C VAL A 287 26.44 -10.09 39.86
N ARG A 288 26.33 -11.35 40.28
CA ARG A 288 27.33 -11.96 41.15
C ARG A 288 28.62 -11.97 40.34
N LEU A 289 29.46 -10.97 40.57
CA LEU A 289 30.87 -11.04 40.26
C LEU A 289 31.40 -12.31 40.92
N VAL A 290 31.59 -13.35 40.11
CA VAL A 290 32.38 -14.51 40.50
C VAL A 290 33.80 -14.00 40.61
N THR A 291 34.23 -13.76 41.85
CA THR A 291 35.61 -13.50 42.20
C THR A 291 36.41 -14.71 41.72
N ILE A 292 37.12 -14.58 40.60
CA ILE A 292 38.09 -15.57 40.14
C ILE A 292 39.20 -15.57 41.19
N ARG A 293 39.12 -16.52 42.12
CA ARG A 293 40.15 -16.84 43.08
C ARG A 293 41.28 -17.50 42.30
N THR A 294 42.33 -16.74 42.04
CA THR A 294 43.61 -17.25 41.55
C THR A 294 44.23 -18.09 42.67
N ASP A 295 43.95 -19.40 42.67
CA ASP A 295 44.63 -20.33 43.56
C ASP A 295 46.07 -20.52 43.09
N ASN A 296 46.97 -20.14 44.00
CA ASN A 296 48.35 -20.58 44.17
C ASN A 296 48.73 -21.85 43.40
N MET A 297 49.62 -21.70 42.41
CA MET A 297 50.57 -22.76 42.07
C MET A 297 51.79 -22.61 42.97
N ARG A 298 51.87 -23.46 43.99
CA ARG A 298 53.09 -23.77 44.74
C ARG A 298 53.18 -25.29 44.87
N GLN A 299 53.98 -25.91 44.01
CA GLN A 299 54.55 -27.26 44.02
C GLN A 299 55.22 -27.42 42.64
N GLU A 300 56.51 -27.69 42.46
CA GLU A 300 57.60 -28.20 43.32
C GLU A 300 58.93 -27.56 42.92
#